data_AF-A0A7E4UQX4-F1
#
_entry.id   AF-A0A7E4UQX4-F1
#
_cell.length_a   1.000
_cell.length_b   1.000
_cell.length_c   1.000
_cell.angle_alpha   90.00
_cell.angle_beta   90.00
_cell.angle_gamma   90.00
#
_symmetry.space_group_name_H-M   'P 1'
#
loop_
_entity.id
_entity.type
_entity.pdbx_description
1 polymer ?
#
loop_
_entity_poly.entity_id
_entity_poly.type
_entity_poly.pdbx_seq_one_letter_code
_entity_poly.pdbx_strand_id
1 'polypeptide(L)'
;MLVHPAMYAENQAEAFQNDAILTQLAQQTTIAFAGFPHARDAERRQEFVAACNRRKLPITVPSNGINLCLELASTTPSATEIAFTSAFVFHGVCVRFTGRINKQSLTGNGSLELDTERAASETVRTAETLLPYRQRIEQIRNMILNNQ
;
A
#
# COMPACT_ATOMS: atom_id res chain seq x y z
N MET A 1 -4.66 13.95 20.82
CA MET A 1 -3.77 13.32 19.83
C MET A 1 -4.08 13.97 18.50
N LEU A 2 -3.22 14.88 18.02
CA LEU A 2 -3.42 15.53 16.72
C LEU A 2 -3.23 14.45 15.65
N VAL A 3 -4.32 13.91 15.15
CA VAL A 3 -4.30 13.06 13.96
C VAL A 3 -3.92 14.00 12.83
N HIS A 4 -2.65 13.99 12.42
CA HIS A 4 -2.27 14.63 11.17
C HIS A 4 -3.17 14.05 10.09
N PRO A 5 -3.92 14.87 9.33
CA PRO A 5 -4.66 14.35 8.20
C PRO A 5 -3.64 13.68 7.29
N ALA A 6 -3.87 12.42 6.96
CA ALA A 6 -3.10 11.77 5.90
C ALA A 6 -3.26 12.66 4.66
N MET A 7 -2.15 13.22 4.18
CA MET A 7 -2.17 14.02 2.96
C MET A 7 -2.22 13.04 1.78
N TYR A 8 -3.44 12.76 1.33
CA TYR A 8 -3.67 12.05 0.09
C TYR A 8 -3.34 12.96 -1.10
N ALA A 9 -2.89 12.38 -2.20
CA ALA A 9 -2.73 13.12 -3.45
C ALA A 9 -4.10 13.67 -3.89
N GLU A 10 -4.14 14.91 -4.39
CA GLU A 10 -5.39 15.53 -4.86
C GLU A 10 -6.05 14.71 -5.98
N ASN A 11 -5.24 14.18 -6.89
CA ASN A 11 -5.65 13.25 -7.93
C ASN A 11 -4.87 11.94 -7.79
N GLN A 12 -5.42 11.00 -7.01
CA GLN A 12 -4.76 9.71 -6.73
C GLN A 12 -4.54 8.85 -7.97
N ALA A 13 -5.42 8.95 -8.98
CA ALA A 13 -5.29 8.19 -10.22
C ALA A 13 -4.11 8.67 -11.06
N GLU A 14 -3.95 9.99 -11.19
CA GLU A 14 -2.80 10.59 -11.88
C GLU A 14 -1.50 10.36 -11.10
N ALA A 15 -1.53 10.52 -9.78
CA ALA A 15 -0.38 10.23 -8.93
C ALA A 15 0.06 8.77 -9.04
N PHE A 16 -0.88 7.83 -9.15
CA PHE A 16 -0.58 6.42 -9.41
C PHE A 16 0.13 6.21 -10.75
N GLN A 17 -0.35 6.86 -11.81
CA GLN A 17 0.22 6.72 -13.16
C GLN A 17 1.61 7.37 -13.29
N ASN A 18 1.87 8.42 -12.52
CA ASN A 18 3.14 9.15 -12.54
C ASN A 18 4.20 8.55 -11.61
N ASP A 19 3.81 7.67 -10.68
CA ASP A 19 4.74 7.02 -9.75
C ASP A 19 5.35 5.76 -10.38
N ALA A 20 6.67 5.77 -10.57
CA ALA A 20 7.40 4.67 -11.20
C ALA A 20 7.31 3.36 -10.40
N ILE A 21 7.26 3.42 -9.07
CA ILE A 21 7.17 2.22 -8.22
C ILE A 21 5.76 1.64 -8.33
N LEU A 22 4.72 2.48 -8.24
CA LEU A 22 3.33 2.04 -8.33
C LEU A 22 3.04 1.42 -9.70
N THR A 23 3.41 2.09 -10.79
CA THR A 23 3.21 1.56 -12.15
C THR A 23 3.99 0.28 -12.40
N GLN A 24 5.20 0.14 -11.84
CA GLN A 24 5.97 -1.08 -11.94
C GLN A 24 5.34 -2.24 -11.16
N LEU A 25 4.89 -1.99 -9.93
CA LEU A 25 4.22 -2.99 -9.09
C LEU A 25 2.79 -3.29 -9.57
N ALA A 26 2.19 -2.44 -10.40
CA ALA A 26 0.89 -2.68 -11.00
C ALA A 26 0.91 -3.81 -12.03
N GLN A 27 2.05 -4.02 -12.67
CA GLN A 27 2.25 -5.18 -13.51
C GLN A 27 2.36 -6.44 -12.63
N GLN A 28 1.98 -7.59 -13.18
CA GLN A 28 2.18 -8.84 -12.48
C GLN A 28 3.68 -9.09 -12.28
N THR A 29 4.14 -9.02 -11.04
CA THR A 29 5.55 -9.16 -10.66
C THR A 29 5.76 -10.42 -9.84
N THR A 30 6.95 -11.01 -9.97
CA THR A 30 7.37 -12.10 -9.09
C THR A 30 7.67 -11.57 -7.70
N ILE A 31 7.19 -12.27 -6.69
CA ILE A 31 7.40 -11.94 -5.28
C ILE A 31 7.92 -13.17 -4.52
N ALA A 32 8.69 -12.92 -3.46
CA ALA A 32 9.22 -13.94 -2.59
C ALA A 32 9.01 -13.56 -1.12
N PHE A 33 8.80 -14.55 -0.26
CA PHE A 33 8.76 -14.34 1.18
C PHE A 33 10.15 -14.00 1.71
N ALA A 34 10.26 -12.86 2.40
CA ALA A 34 11.53 -12.30 2.85
C ALA A 34 11.89 -12.66 4.30
N GLY A 35 11.01 -13.36 5.03
CA GLY A 35 11.25 -13.72 6.42
C GLY A 35 12.35 -14.77 6.59
N PHE A 36 13.16 -14.57 7.63
CA PHE A 36 14.19 -15.50 8.11
C PHE A 36 15.13 -16.01 7.00
N PRO A 37 15.85 -15.12 6.29
CA PRO A 37 16.64 -15.50 5.11
C PRO A 37 17.78 -16.49 5.39
N HIS A 38 18.24 -16.58 6.64
CA HIS A 38 19.32 -17.50 7.05
C HIS A 38 18.81 -18.81 7.68
N ALA A 39 17.50 -18.95 7.87
CA ALA A 39 16.91 -20.16 8.43
C ALA A 39 16.76 -21.24 7.35
N ARG A 40 16.57 -22.49 7.78
CA ARG A 40 16.33 -23.61 6.86
C ARG A 40 14.97 -23.46 6.19
N ASP A 41 14.80 -24.04 5.00
CA ASP A 41 13.54 -23.96 4.26
C ASP A 41 12.33 -24.42 5.08
N ALA A 42 12.47 -25.49 5.88
CA ALA A 42 11.38 -25.96 6.74
C ALA A 42 10.93 -24.89 7.76
N GLU A 43 11.88 -24.19 8.38
CA GLU A 43 11.61 -23.10 9.34
C GLU A 43 11.00 -21.90 8.61
N ARG A 44 11.55 -21.52 7.45
CA ARG A 44 11.01 -20.42 6.62
C ARG A 44 9.58 -20.67 6.18
N ARG A 45 9.22 -21.93 5.87
CA ARG A 45 7.84 -22.33 5.51
C ARG A 45 6.89 -22.22 6.70
N GLN A 46 7.33 -22.63 7.89
CA GLN A 46 6.55 -22.44 9.12
C GLN A 46 6.34 -20.95 9.41
N GLU A 47 7.41 -20.16 9.28
CA GLU A 47 7.36 -18.71 9.49
C GLU A 47 6.50 -17.99 8.45
N PHE A 48 6.49 -18.43 7.19
CA PHE A 48 5.57 -17.89 6.18
C PHE A 48 4.11 -18.08 6.60
N VAL A 49 3.73 -19.28 7.04
CA VAL A 49 2.36 -19.55 7.53
C VAL A 49 2.07 -18.73 8.79
N ALA A 50 3.03 -18.62 9.71
CA ALA A 50 2.89 -17.82 10.92
C ALA A 50 2.73 -16.31 10.59
N ALA A 51 3.50 -15.79 9.64
CA ALA A 51 3.42 -14.41 9.15
C ALA A 51 2.05 -14.10 8.55
N CYS A 52 1.49 -15.01 7.74
CA CYS A 52 0.13 -14.91 7.23
C CYS A 52 -0.90 -14.87 8.37
N ASN A 53 -0.78 -15.75 9.37
CA ASN A 53 -1.67 -15.78 10.53
C ASN A 53 -1.57 -14.50 11.39
N ARG A 54 -0.38 -13.91 11.48
CA ARG A 54 -0.13 -12.63 12.16
C ARG A 54 -0.53 -11.41 11.31
N ARG A 55 -0.98 -11.64 10.07
CA ARG A 55 -1.29 -10.62 9.06
C ARG A 55 -0.14 -9.65 8.76
N LYS A 56 1.11 -10.05 9.03
CA LYS A 56 2.30 -9.24 8.76
C LYS A 56 3.23 -10.05 7.88
N LEU A 57 3.23 -9.73 6.59
CA LEU A 57 3.91 -10.51 5.58
C LEU A 57 5.06 -9.72 4.94
N PRO A 58 6.32 -9.98 5.33
CA PRO A 58 7.47 -9.44 4.65
C PRO A 58 7.66 -10.14 3.29
N ILE A 59 7.66 -9.36 2.21
CA ILE A 59 7.94 -9.81 0.86
C ILE A 59 9.06 -8.99 0.21
N THR A 60 9.72 -9.61 -0.76
CA THR A 60 10.64 -8.95 -1.68
C THR A 60 10.14 -9.13 -3.10
N VAL A 61 10.30 -8.11 -3.93
CA VAL A 61 10.16 -8.16 -5.38
C VAL A 61 11.58 -8.29 -5.97
N PRO A 62 12.02 -9.51 -6.38
CA PRO A 62 13.43 -9.74 -6.69
C PRO A 62 13.93 -8.97 -7.92
N SER A 63 13.05 -8.64 -8.86
CA SER A 63 13.42 -7.96 -10.12
C SER A 63 13.95 -6.55 -9.92
N ASN A 64 13.59 -5.89 -8.82
CA ASN A 64 13.95 -4.50 -8.54
C ASN A 64 14.44 -4.28 -7.10
N GLY A 65 14.52 -5.34 -6.29
CA GLY A 65 14.99 -5.27 -4.92
C GLY A 65 14.04 -4.54 -3.95
N ILE A 66 12.77 -4.33 -4.33
CA ILE A 66 11.79 -3.67 -3.45
C ILE A 66 11.40 -4.64 -2.33
N ASN A 67 11.48 -4.16 -1.09
CA ASN A 67 11.05 -4.90 0.09
C ASN A 67 9.81 -4.24 0.68
N LEU A 68 8.75 -5.02 0.91
CA LEU A 68 7.49 -4.55 1.48
C LEU A 68 7.15 -5.39 2.71
N CYS A 69 6.68 -4.74 3.77
CA CYS A 69 6.07 -5.44 4.91
C CYS A 69 4.56 -5.19 4.84
N LEU A 70 3.84 -6.17 4.29
CA LEU A 70 2.41 -6.04 4.02
C LEU A 70 1.59 -6.34 5.26
N GLU A 71 0.58 -5.52 5.52
CA GLU A 71 -0.46 -5.80 6.50
C GLU A 71 -1.66 -6.45 5.80
N LEU A 72 -1.86 -7.75 6.02
CA LEU A 72 -2.83 -8.54 5.27
C LEU A 72 -4.25 -8.21 5.71
N ALA A 73 -5.05 -7.72 4.76
CA ALA A 73 -6.48 -7.49 4.91
C ALA A 73 -7.25 -8.81 4.84
N SER A 74 -6.87 -9.71 3.92
CA SER A 74 -7.44 -11.04 3.78
C SER A 74 -6.39 -12.07 3.36
N THR A 75 -6.65 -13.33 3.71
CA THR A 75 -5.83 -14.48 3.32
C THR A 75 -6.74 -15.66 2.99
N THR A 76 -6.57 -16.25 1.81
CA THR A 76 -7.27 -17.43 1.33
C THR A 76 -6.25 -18.56 1.16
N PRO A 77 -6.08 -19.43 2.16
CA PRO A 77 -5.17 -20.56 2.06
C PRO A 77 -5.76 -21.65 1.15
N SER A 78 -5.02 -22.03 0.12
CA SER A 78 -5.29 -23.19 -0.75
C SER A 78 -4.41 -24.37 -0.33
N ALA A 79 -4.48 -25.51 -1.04
CA ALA A 79 -3.63 -26.67 -0.73
C ALA A 79 -2.13 -26.33 -0.82
N THR A 80 -1.72 -25.68 -1.91
CA THR A 80 -0.30 -25.43 -2.25
C THR A 80 0.13 -23.98 -2.13
N GLU A 81 -0.81 -23.03 -2.21
CA GLU A 81 -0.54 -21.60 -2.20
C GLU A 81 -1.41 -20.87 -1.17
N ILE A 82 -1.01 -19.65 -0.79
CA ILE A 82 -1.81 -18.73 0.00
C ILE A 82 -2.00 -17.48 -0.83
N ALA A 83 -3.24 -17.19 -1.21
CA ALA A 83 -3.62 -15.91 -1.79
C ALA A 83 -3.87 -14.90 -0.66
N PHE A 84 -3.49 -13.64 -0.87
CA PHE A 84 -3.63 -12.60 0.12
C PHE A 84 -3.91 -11.25 -0.53
N THR A 85 -4.51 -10.36 0.25
CA THR A 85 -4.66 -8.95 -0.11
C THR A 85 -4.16 -8.07 1.03
N SER A 86 -3.62 -6.90 0.71
CA SER A 86 -3.15 -5.88 1.63
C SER A 86 -3.57 -4.52 1.08
N ALA A 87 -4.07 -3.63 1.92
CA ALA A 87 -4.47 -2.28 1.52
C ALA A 87 -3.70 -1.25 2.33
N PHE A 88 -2.95 -0.38 1.66
CA PHE A 88 -2.10 0.63 2.31
C PHE A 88 -2.05 1.93 1.49
N VAL A 89 -1.44 2.96 2.06
CA VAL A 89 -1.23 4.25 1.40
C VAL A 89 0.24 4.36 1.03
N PHE A 90 0.53 4.65 -0.23
CA PHE A 90 1.88 4.83 -0.75
C PHE A 90 1.98 6.17 -1.46
N HIS A 91 2.89 7.05 -1.01
CA HIS A 91 3.03 8.42 -1.51
C HIS A 91 1.69 9.19 -1.62
N GLY A 92 0.76 8.96 -0.68
CA GLY A 92 -0.56 9.60 -0.67
C GLY A 92 -1.60 8.95 -1.60
N VAL A 93 -1.30 7.80 -2.21
CA VAL A 93 -2.20 7.03 -3.07
C VAL A 93 -2.70 5.78 -2.33
N CYS A 94 -4.01 5.60 -2.27
CA CYS A 94 -4.64 4.39 -1.73
C CYS A 94 -4.47 3.23 -2.71
N VAL A 95 -3.76 2.19 -2.27
CA VAL A 95 -3.44 1.05 -3.11
C VAL A 95 -3.79 -0.27 -2.44
N ARG A 96 -4.13 -1.27 -3.27
CA ARG A 96 -4.41 -2.63 -2.87
C ARG A 96 -3.41 -3.56 -3.55
N PHE A 97 -2.61 -4.22 -2.75
CA PHE A 97 -1.70 -5.25 -3.20
C PHE A 97 -2.36 -6.62 -3.09
N THR A 98 -2.46 -7.34 -4.20
CA THR A 98 -2.99 -8.70 -4.24
C THR A 98 -1.88 -9.63 -4.70
N GLY A 99 -1.73 -10.76 -4.02
CA GLY A 99 -0.69 -11.71 -4.39
C GLY A 99 -1.02 -13.13 -3.97
N ARG A 100 -0.24 -14.07 -4.49
CA ARG A 100 -0.24 -15.47 -4.09
C ARG A 100 1.19 -15.96 -3.96
N ILE A 101 1.47 -16.69 -2.90
CA ILE A 101 2.78 -17.30 -2.65
C ILE A 101 2.58 -18.79 -2.40
N ASN A 102 3.42 -19.61 -3.04
CA ASN A 102 3.45 -21.05 -2.84
C ASN A 102 4.11 -21.40 -1.49
N LYS A 103 3.48 -22.30 -0.73
CA LYS A 103 3.90 -22.68 0.62
C LYS A 103 5.23 -23.44 0.66
N GLN A 104 5.67 -24.02 -0.46
CA GLN A 104 6.91 -24.80 -0.54
C GLN A 104 8.07 -23.99 -1.12
N SER A 105 7.86 -23.33 -2.26
CA SER A 105 8.92 -22.54 -2.91
C SER A 105 9.12 -21.17 -2.26
N LEU A 106 8.17 -20.70 -1.45
CA LEU A 106 8.17 -19.36 -0.85
C LEU A 106 8.23 -18.23 -1.88
N THR A 107 7.81 -18.52 -3.10
CA THR A 107 7.74 -17.60 -4.24
C THR A 107 6.34 -17.61 -4.85
N GLY A 108 6.02 -16.55 -5.58
CA GLY A 108 4.79 -16.46 -6.34
C GLY A 108 4.70 -15.14 -7.07
N ASN A 109 3.49 -14.60 -7.21
CA ASN A 109 3.24 -13.40 -7.99
C ASN A 109 2.30 -12.45 -7.25
N GLY A 110 2.50 -11.16 -7.46
CA GLY A 110 1.63 -10.11 -6.96
C GLY A 110 1.51 -8.95 -7.93
N SER A 111 0.45 -8.18 -7.76
CA SER A 111 0.19 -6.94 -8.47
C SER A 111 -0.48 -5.95 -7.55
N LEU A 112 -0.27 -4.67 -7.86
CA LEU A 112 -0.79 -3.55 -7.11
C LEU A 112 -1.86 -2.83 -7.94
N GLU A 113 -2.99 -2.54 -7.33
CA GLU A 113 -4.10 -1.86 -7.98
C GLU A 113 -4.48 -0.61 -7.19
N LEU A 114 -5.02 0.39 -7.88
CA LEU A 114 -5.59 1.57 -7.23
C LEU A 114 -6.86 1.17 -6.48
N ASP A 115 -6.94 1.50 -5.19
CA ASP A 115 -8.15 1.27 -4.40
C ASP A 115 -9.10 2.46 -4.59
N THR A 116 -9.90 2.42 -5.67
CA THR A 116 -10.80 3.53 -6.05
C THR A 116 -11.87 3.83 -4.99
N GLU A 117 -12.33 2.80 -4.27
CA GLU A 117 -13.33 2.93 -3.21
C GLU A 117 -12.77 3.67 -1.98
N ARG A 118 -11.57 3.28 -1.53
CA ARG A 118 -10.87 4.01 -0.47
C ARG A 118 -10.40 5.39 -0.95
N ALA A 119 -9.92 5.51 -2.18
CA ALA A 119 -9.50 6.80 -2.74
C ALA A 119 -10.66 7.80 -2.74
N ALA A 120 -11.85 7.40 -3.18
CA ALA A 120 -13.04 8.25 -3.15
C ALA A 120 -13.43 8.64 -1.72
N SER A 121 -13.48 7.66 -0.81
CA SER A 121 -13.85 7.90 0.59
C SER A 121 -12.89 8.84 1.32
N GLU A 122 -11.59 8.65 1.11
CA GLU A 122 -10.54 9.48 1.72
C GLU A 122 -10.44 10.86 1.07
N THR A 123 -10.75 10.99 -0.23
CA THR A 123 -10.83 12.29 -0.90
C THR A 123 -11.92 13.18 -0.28
N VAL A 124 -13.08 12.59 0.01
CA VAL A 124 -14.18 13.31 0.68
C VAL A 124 -13.77 13.74 2.10
N ARG A 125 -13.21 12.83 2.90
CA ARG A 125 -12.75 13.13 4.27
C ARG A 125 -11.64 14.18 4.32
N THR A 126 -10.71 14.12 3.37
CA THR A 126 -9.61 15.07 3.25
C THR A 126 -10.13 16.44 2.85
N ALA A 127 -11.07 16.50 1.88
CA ALA A 127 -11.72 17.74 1.50
C ALA A 127 -12.44 18.39 2.69
N GLU A 128 -13.24 17.62 3.45
CA GLU A 128 -13.94 18.11 4.64
C GLU A 128 -12.99 18.70 5.68
N THR A 129 -11.86 18.02 5.94
CA THR A 129 -10.87 18.46 6.93
C THR A 129 -10.08 19.69 6.46
N LEU A 130 -9.82 19.83 5.16
CA LEU A 130 -9.00 20.92 4.59
C LEU A 130 -9.79 22.20 4.27
N LEU A 131 -11.13 22.13 4.13
CA LEU A 131 -11.99 23.29 3.88
C LEU A 131 -11.74 24.49 4.82
N PRO A 132 -11.73 24.34 6.16
CA PRO A 132 -11.50 25.48 7.06
C PRO A 132 -10.08 26.07 6.94
N TYR A 133 -9.08 25.25 6.60
CA TYR A 133 -7.71 25.72 6.36
C TYR A 133 -7.61 26.49 5.04
N ARG A 134 -8.22 25.96 3.96
CA ARG A 134 -8.31 26.65 2.67
C ARG A 134 -9.02 27.99 2.78
N GLN A 135 -10.13 28.05 3.52
CA GLN A 135 -10.85 29.30 3.77
C GLN A 135 -10.00 30.34 4.51
N ARG A 136 -9.24 29.92 5.53
CA ARG A 136 -8.30 30.81 6.22
C ARG A 136 -7.18 31.33 5.31
N ILE A 137 -6.62 30.48 4.45
CA ILE A 137 -5.58 30.88 3.51
C ILE A 137 -6.11 31.93 2.53
N GLU A 138 -7.30 31.71 1.96
CA GLU A 138 -7.94 32.67 1.04
C GLU A 138 -8.29 34.00 1.74
N GLN A 139 -8.77 33.95 2.99
CA GLN A 139 -9.02 35.15 3.79
C GLN A 139 -7.73 35.96 4.02
N ILE A 140 -6.63 35.29 4.39
CA ILE A 140 -5.33 35.94 4.59
C ILE A 140 -4.82 36.52 3.26
N ARG A 141 -4.88 35.75 2.16
CA ARG A 141 -4.50 36.20 0.82
C ARG A 141 -5.25 37.47 0.42
N ASN A 142 -6.57 37.50 0.61
CA ASN A 142 -7.41 38.66 0.28
C ASN A 142 -7.13 39.87 1.19
N MET A 143 -6.82 39.65 2.47
CA MET A 143 -6.39 40.73 3.37
C MET A 143 -5.06 41.37 2.93
N ILE A 144 -4.12 40.57 2.41
CA ILE A 144 -2.83 41.07 1.97
C ILE A 144 -2.97 41.84 0.65
N LEU A 145 -3.79 41.34 -0.28
CA LEU A 145 -4.00 41.95 -1.60
C LEU A 145 -4.82 43.25 -1.53
N ASN A 146 -5.79 43.36 -0.61
CA ASN A 146 -6.63 44.55 -0.46
C ASN A 146 -5.98 45.66 0.41
N ASN A 147 -4.79 45.43 0.98
CA ASN A 147 -4.03 46.41 1.75
C ASN A 147 -2.84 47.01 0.94
N GLN A 148 -2.84 46.87 -0.39
CA GLN A 148 -1.98 47.61 -1.32
C GLN A 148 -2.81 48.59 -2.15
#